data_AF-A0A3B0V8L7-F1
#
_entry.id   AF-A0A3B0V8L7-F1
#
_cell.length_a   1.000
_cell.length_b   1.000
_cell.length_c   1.000
_cell.angle_alpha   90.00
_cell.angle_beta   90.00
_cell.angle_gamma   90.00
#
_symmetry.space_group_name_H-M   'P 1'
#
loop_
_entity.id
_entity.type
_entity.pdbx_description
1 polymer ?
#
loop_
_entity_poly.entity_id
_entity_poly.type
_entity_poly.pdbx_seq_one_letter_code
_entity_poly.pdbx_strand_id
1 'polypeptide(L)' 'TDIEVICDGRGKPELLLHNRASSLAAQLGWVEWSISLSHTDTHAIGFVVATAKQQL' A
#
# COMPACT_ATOMS: atom_id res chain seq x y z
N THR A 1 -1.22 11.04 9.31
CA THR A 1 -0.35 10.11 8.57
C THR A 1 -0.88 9.96 7.17
N ASP A 2 -0.04 9.94 6.14
CA ASP A 2 -0.49 9.86 4.74
C ASP A 2 -0.56 8.42 4.22
N ILE A 3 0.26 7.51 4.75
CA ILE A 3 0.25 6.08 4.42
C ILE A 3 0.24 5.29 5.73
N GLU A 4 -0.74 4.42 5.89
CA GLU A 4 -0.91 3.59 7.08
C GLU A 4 -0.97 2.12 6.70
N VAL A 5 -0.22 1.28 7.42
CA VAL A 5 -0.35 -0.18 7.32
C VAL A 5 -1.31 -0.64 8.40
N ILE A 6 -2.40 -1.27 7.99
CA ILE A 6 -3.31 -1.98 8.90
C ILE A 6 -3.10 -3.49 8.71
N CYS A 7 -3.29 -4.26 9.77
CA CYS A 7 -3.38 -5.72 9.65
C CYS A 7 -4.82 -6.12 9.92
N ASP A 8 -5.38 -6.98 9.08
CA ASP A 8 -6.58 -7.69 9.51
C ASP A 8 -6.25 -8.53 10.75
N GLY A 9 -7.27 -8.93 11.52
CA GLY A 9 -7.07 -9.79 12.70
C GLY A 9 -6.47 -11.17 12.39
N ARG A 10 -6.12 -11.45 11.13
CA ARG A 10 -5.48 -12.66 10.61
C ARG A 10 -4.05 -12.40 10.12
N GLY A 11 -3.53 -11.18 10.28
CA GLY A 11 -2.14 -10.81 10.00
C GLY A 11 -1.85 -10.42 8.55
N LYS A 12 -2.85 -10.29 7.68
CA LYS A 12 -2.64 -9.77 6.32
C LYS A 12 -2.47 -8.25 6.38
N PRO A 13 -1.33 -7.68 5.96
CA PRO A 13 -1.14 -6.24 5.92
C PRO A 13 -1.87 -5.62 4.71
N GLU A 14 -2.46 -4.46 4.91
CA GLU A 14 -3.11 -3.65 3.89
C GLU A 14 -2.67 -2.19 4.03
N LEU A 15 -2.63 -1.47 2.91
CA LEU A 15 -2.30 -0.05 2.89
C LEU A 15 -3.57 0.80 2.84
N LEU A 16 -3.70 1.70 3.80
CA LEU A 16 -4.64 2.82 3.77
C LEU A 16 -3.89 4.09 3.37
N LEU A 17 -4.35 4.73 2.29
CA LEU A 17 -3.82 6.00 1.82
C LEU A 17 -4.73 7.14 2.25
N HIS A 18 -4.16 8.13 2.90
CA HIS A 18 -4.82 9.32 3.42
C HIS A 18 -4.23 10.58 2.77
N ASN A 19 -4.94 11.70 2.89
CA ASN A 19 -4.46 13.03 2.49
C ASN A 19 -3.76 13.05 1.12
N ARG A 20 -2.49 13.46 1.08
CA ARG A 20 -1.71 13.62 -0.16
C ARG A 20 -1.44 12.30 -0.87
N ALA A 21 -1.24 11.20 -0.15
CA ALA A 21 -1.01 9.89 -0.77
C ALA A 21 -2.27 9.38 -1.49
N SER A 22 -3.44 9.59 -0.89
CA SER A 22 -4.73 9.28 -1.51
C SER A 22 -4.94 10.10 -2.80
N SER A 23 -4.71 11.42 -2.73
CA SER A 23 -4.80 12.30 -3.91
C SER A 23 -3.84 11.90 -5.02
N LEU A 24 -2.61 11.51 -4.67
CA LEU A 24 -1.60 11.09 -5.66
C LEU A 24 -1.99 9.74 -6.32
N ALA A 25 -2.44 8.76 -5.52
CA ALA A 25 -2.91 7.48 -6.06
C ALA A 25 -4.07 7.68 -7.05
N ALA A 26 -5.01 8.58 -6.73
CA ALA A 26 -6.11 8.93 -7.63
C ALA A 26 -5.61 9.60 -8.93
N GLN A 27 -4.66 10.54 -8.84
CA GLN A 27 -4.07 11.19 -10.01
C GLN A 27 -3.32 10.21 -10.93
N LEU A 28 -2.64 9.22 -10.33
CA LEU A 28 -1.94 8.17 -11.05
C LEU A 28 -2.87 7.06 -11.56
N GLY A 29 -4.18 7.15 -11.28
CA GLY A 29 -5.16 6.16 -11.69
C GLY A 29 -4.97 4.80 -11.04
N TRP A 30 -4.31 4.75 -9.88
CA TRP A 30 -4.13 3.52 -9.10
C TRP A 30 -5.48 3.09 -8.52
N VAL A 31 -5.82 1.82 -8.70
CA VAL A 31 -7.14 1.30 -8.31
C VAL A 31 -7.06 0.13 -7.34
N GLU A 32 -5.91 -0.54 -7.27
CA GLU A 32 -5.68 -1.66 -6.37
C GLU A 32 -4.20 -1.70 -6.00
N TRP A 33 -3.91 -2.13 -4.78
CA TRP A 33 -2.56 -2.37 -4.33
C TRP A 33 -2.50 -3.50 -3.29
N SER A 34 -1.33 -4.09 -3.17
CA SER A 34 -1.03 -5.09 -2.15
C SER A 34 0.36 -4.83 -1.58
N ILE A 35 0.51 -5.09 -0.29
CA ILE A 35 1.79 -4.98 0.42
C ILE A 35 2.16 -6.35 1.01
N SER A 36 3.45 -6.64 0.98
CA SER A 36 4.05 -7.72 1.78
C SER A 36 5.10 -7.12 2.70
N LEU A 37 5.12 -7.60 3.94
CA LEU A 37 6.10 -7.21 4.96
C LEU A 37 6.89 -8.45 5.37
N SER A 38 8.21 -8.31 5.47
CA SER A 38 9.09 -9.35 6.00
C SER A 38 10.16 -8.71 6.86
N HIS A 39 10.62 -9.43 7.88
CA HIS A 39 11.69 -8.96 8.76
C HIS A 39 12.55 -10.11 9.27
N THR A 40 13.76 -9.77 9.66
CA THR A 40 14.65 -10.55 10.50
C THR A 40 14.89 -9.77 11.79
N ASP A 41 15.74 -10.28 12.68
CA ASP A 41 16.10 -9.59 13.93
C ASP A 41 16.78 -8.23 13.70
N THR A 42 17.36 -8.00 12.51
CA THR A 42 18.19 -6.81 12.22
C THR A 42 17.68 -5.96 11.06
N HIS A 43 16.78 -6.50 10.23
CA HIS A 43 16.33 -5.83 9.01
C HIS A 43 14.83 -6.02 8.79
N ALA A 44 14.19 -5.06 8.14
CA ALA A 44 12.82 -5.15 7.68
C ALA A 44 12.70 -4.68 6.23
N ILE A 45 11.77 -5.27 5.49
CA ILE A 45 11.43 -4.89 4.12
C ILE A 45 9.92 -4.82 3.95
N GLY A 46 9.48 -3.81 3.20
CA GLY A 46 8.13 -3.71 2.66
C GLY A 46 8.19 -3.68 1.14
N PHE A 47 7.37 -4.51 0.49
CA PHE A 47 7.26 -4.55 -0.96
C PHE A 47 5.81 -4.30 -1.37
N VAL A 48 5.60 -3.37 -2.31
CA VAL A 48 4.27 -2.90 -2.72
C VAL A 48 4.14 -3.03 -4.22
N VAL A 49 2.99 -3.55 -4.66
CA VAL A 49 2.55 -3.51 -6.05
C VAL A 49 1.25 -2.73 -6.11
N ALA A 50 1.15 -1.80 -7.06
CA ALA A 50 -0.09 -1.09 -7.37
C ALA A 50 -0.42 -1.31 -8.85
N THR A 51 -1.71 -1.47 -9.15
CA THR A 51 -2.22 -1.54 -10.52
C THR A 51 -2.97 -0.25 -10.83
N ALA A 52 -2.78 0.24 -12.06
CA ALA A 52 -3.51 1.39 -12.58
C ALA A 52 -4.47 0.92 -13.68
N LYS A 53 -5.62 1.60 -13.80
CA LYS A 53 -6.49 1.37 -14.97
C LYS A 53 -5.76 1.86 -16.23
N GLN A 54 -5.71 1.02 -17.26
CA GLN A 54 -5.36 1.47 -18.59
C GLN A 54 -6.42 2.45 -19.08
N GLN A 55 -6.00 3.66 -19.45
CA GLN A 55 -6.85 4.59 -20.19
C GLN A 55 -6.99 4.05 -21.61
N LEU A 56 -8.22 3.73 -22.01
CA LEU A 56 -8.61 3.42 -23.39
C LEU A 56 -8.82 4.70 -24.19
#